data_AF-X0TWJ1-F1
#
_entry.id   AF-X0TWJ1-F1
#
_cell.length_a   1.000
_cell.length_b   1.000
_cell.length_c   1.000
_cell.angle_alpha   90.00
_cell.angle_beta   90.00
_cell.angle_gamma   90.00
#
_symmetry.space_group_name_H-M   'P 1'
#
loop_
_entity.id
_entity.type
_entity.pdbx_description
1 polymer ?
#
loop_
_entity_poly.entity_id
_entity_poly.type
_entity_poly.pdbx_seq_one_letter_code
_entity_poly.pdbx_strand_id
1 'polypeptide(L)'
;VLGSVAGLPAVNACMAHFNLMVKGSSQVFAGGPPVVKAALGYDITKEDLGDYRTQAYEGGVIDNAVDTEEDAFKIIKRFLSYLPSNVWEMPPHIEPADDPDRRDEELVSIIPRDKKKGYDARAILNHVLDRDSFFEICPFYGQSRIVGLARVNGYPVGAMINNPMFLGGSMDVAAGNKVIRFLQLC
;
A
#
# COMPACT_ATOMS: atom_id res chain seq x y z
N VAL A 1 -1.51 -12.26 5.84
CA VAL A 1 -0.69 -13.12 6.71
C VAL A 1 -1.07 -12.84 8.16
N LEU A 2 -1.66 -13.80 8.87
CA LEU A 2 -2.15 -13.63 10.25
C LEU A 2 -1.28 -14.36 11.29
N GLY A 3 -0.21 -15.01 10.86
CA GLY A 3 0.70 -15.75 11.72
C GLY A 3 2.09 -15.87 11.09
N SER A 4 2.99 -16.61 11.72
CA SER A 4 4.32 -16.87 11.19
C SER A 4 4.24 -17.81 9.97
N VAL A 5 4.78 -17.39 8.82
CA VAL A 5 4.83 -18.20 7.59
C VAL A 5 6.26 -18.27 7.06
N ALA A 6 6.68 -19.48 6.66
CA ALA A 6 8.03 -19.77 6.20
C ALA A 6 8.02 -20.61 4.92
N GLY A 7 9.00 -20.42 4.03
CA GLY A 7 9.15 -21.24 2.83
C GLY A 7 8.05 -20.97 1.79
N LEU A 8 7.47 -22.02 1.22
CA LEU A 8 6.51 -21.91 0.12
C LEU A 8 5.26 -21.03 0.45
N PRO A 9 4.63 -21.14 1.64
CA PRO A 9 3.57 -20.22 2.03
C PRO A 9 3.97 -18.74 2.04
N ALA A 10 5.22 -18.42 2.38
CA ALA A 10 5.72 -17.05 2.31
C ALA A 10 5.76 -16.57 0.85
N VAL A 11 6.26 -17.39 -0.07
CA VAL A 11 6.26 -17.08 -1.51
C VAL A 11 4.84 -16.85 -2.04
N ASN A 12 3.89 -17.70 -1.65
CA ASN A 12 2.48 -17.53 -2.06
C ASN A 12 1.89 -16.21 -1.57
N ALA A 13 2.26 -15.75 -0.36
CA ALA A 13 1.82 -14.45 0.15
C ALA A 13 2.33 -13.29 -0.72
N CYS A 14 3.57 -13.37 -1.21
CA CYS A 14 4.18 -12.36 -2.08
C CYS A 14 3.54 -12.31 -3.48
N MET A 15 2.99 -13.44 -3.95
CA MET A 15 2.37 -13.55 -5.28
C MET A 15 0.95 -12.98 -5.34
N ALA A 16 0.34 -12.64 -4.21
CA ALA A 16 -0.97 -12.03 -4.20
C ALA A 16 -0.94 -10.61 -4.81
N HIS A 17 -2.03 -10.24 -5.50
CA HIS A 17 -2.25 -8.89 -6.01
C HIS A 17 -2.21 -7.82 -4.93
N PHE A 18 -2.73 -8.15 -3.76
CA PHE A 18 -2.61 -7.37 -2.54
C PHE A 18 -2.43 -8.32 -1.36
N ASN A 19 -1.55 -7.97 -0.44
CA ASN A 19 -1.34 -8.70 0.79
C ASN A 19 -1.17 -7.73 1.97
N LEU A 20 -1.39 -8.26 3.16
CA LEU A 20 -1.16 -7.54 4.39
C LEU A 20 -0.68 -8.48 5.48
N MET A 21 -0.19 -7.91 6.58
CA MET A 21 0.19 -8.66 7.76
C MET A 21 -0.26 -8.00 9.06
N VAL A 22 -0.41 -8.78 10.14
CA VAL A 22 -0.79 -8.27 11.47
C VAL A 22 0.46 -8.05 12.31
N LYS A 23 0.63 -6.84 12.84
CA LYS A 23 1.80 -6.46 13.63
C LYS A 23 1.88 -7.30 14.90
N GLY A 24 3.09 -7.71 15.27
CA GLY A 24 3.37 -8.46 16.51
C GLY A 24 2.96 -9.94 16.49
N SER A 25 2.04 -10.36 15.62
CA SER A 25 1.60 -11.76 15.54
C SER A 25 2.03 -12.50 14.28
N SER A 26 2.51 -11.79 13.25
CA SER A 26 2.89 -12.38 11.97
C SER A 26 4.31 -12.05 11.55
N GLN A 27 4.93 -13.01 10.86
CA GLN A 27 6.25 -12.87 10.25
C GLN A 27 6.29 -13.61 8.91
N VAL A 28 7.06 -13.10 7.96
CA VAL A 28 7.23 -13.68 6.62
C VAL A 28 8.71 -13.82 6.33
N PHE A 29 9.18 -15.03 6.00
CA PHE A 29 10.57 -15.27 5.62
C PHE A 29 10.73 -16.54 4.75
N ALA A 30 11.71 -16.55 3.85
CA ALA A 30 11.98 -17.72 3.01
C ALA A 30 12.50 -18.91 3.85
N GLY A 31 13.38 -18.65 4.82
CA GLY A 31 13.90 -19.62 5.78
C GLY A 31 13.93 -19.01 7.17
N GLY A 32 13.50 -19.77 8.19
CA GLY A 32 13.41 -19.24 9.55
C GLY A 32 14.76 -19.14 10.27
N PRO A 33 14.78 -18.60 11.50
CA PRO A 33 16.00 -18.42 12.28
C PRO A 33 16.93 -19.63 12.39
N PRO A 34 16.44 -20.88 12.57
CA PRO A 34 17.32 -22.05 12.61
C PRO A 34 18.11 -22.26 11.31
N VAL A 35 17.53 -21.92 10.16
CA VAL A 35 18.18 -22.02 8.84
C VAL A 35 19.27 -20.95 8.71
N VAL A 36 18.98 -19.72 9.14
CA VAL A 36 19.95 -18.61 9.14
C VAL A 36 21.13 -18.96 10.05
N LYS A 37 20.86 -19.47 11.26
CA LYS A 37 21.91 -19.86 12.21
C LYS A 37 22.78 -20.99 11.66
N ALA A 38 22.18 -22.02 11.07
CA ALA A 38 22.92 -23.14 10.52
C ALA A 38 23.77 -22.76 9.30
N ALA A 39 23.27 -21.87 8.43
CA ALA A 39 23.94 -21.50 7.18
C ALA A 39 24.98 -20.38 7.36
N LEU A 40 24.67 -19.38 8.18
CA LEU A 40 25.46 -18.14 8.28
C LEU A 40 26.05 -17.91 9.69
N GLY A 41 25.65 -18.70 10.70
CA GLY A 41 26.15 -18.57 12.07
C GLY A 41 25.51 -17.43 12.88
N TYR A 42 24.63 -16.62 12.29
CA TYR A 42 23.97 -15.51 12.97
C TYR A 42 22.79 -15.96 13.84
N ASP A 43 22.70 -15.45 15.06
CA ASP A 43 21.50 -15.54 15.89
C ASP A 43 20.57 -14.37 15.54
N ILE A 44 19.35 -14.67 15.11
CA ILE A 44 18.34 -13.67 14.75
C ILE A 44 16.98 -14.13 15.26
N THR A 45 16.13 -13.21 15.71
CA THR A 45 14.76 -13.55 16.12
C THR A 45 13.84 -13.65 14.90
N LYS A 46 12.61 -14.14 15.06
CA LYS A 46 11.64 -14.14 13.95
C LYS A 46 11.22 -12.72 13.61
N GLU A 47 11.12 -11.89 14.63
CA GLU A 47 10.73 -10.48 14.57
C GLU A 47 11.76 -9.69 13.77
N ASP A 48 13.03 -9.79 14.16
CA ASP A 48 14.12 -9.11 13.44
C ASP A 48 14.26 -9.60 11.99
N LEU A 49 13.92 -10.87 11.73
CA LEU A 49 14.06 -11.47 10.42
C LEU A 49 12.93 -11.09 9.45
N GLY A 50 11.69 -10.98 9.93
CA GLY A 50 10.54 -10.94 9.03
C GLY A 50 9.28 -10.30 9.58
N ASP A 51 9.39 -9.41 10.57
CA ASP A 51 8.25 -8.61 11.01
C ASP A 51 7.82 -7.57 9.95
N TYR A 52 6.81 -6.78 10.32
CA TYR A 52 6.25 -5.75 9.45
C TYR A 52 7.23 -4.65 9.06
N ARG A 53 8.28 -4.38 9.83
CA ARG A 53 9.28 -3.36 9.52
C ARG A 53 10.12 -3.86 8.36
N THR A 54 10.63 -5.09 8.46
CA THR A 54 11.40 -5.71 7.38
C THR A 54 10.54 -5.89 6.14
N GLN A 55 9.31 -6.41 6.28
CA GLN A 55 8.52 -6.84 5.13
C GLN A 55 7.74 -5.72 4.44
N ALA A 56 7.23 -4.74 5.18
CA ALA A 56 6.41 -3.66 4.63
C ALA A 56 7.13 -2.30 4.50
N TYR A 57 8.24 -2.08 5.21
CA TYR A 57 8.98 -0.80 5.15
C TYR A 57 10.25 -0.95 4.31
N GLU A 58 11.05 -1.97 4.59
CA GLU A 58 12.34 -2.16 3.93
C GLU A 58 12.23 -2.96 2.63
N GLY A 59 11.58 -4.13 2.68
CA GLY A 59 11.54 -5.07 1.56
C GLY A 59 10.40 -4.85 0.56
N GLY A 60 9.31 -4.20 0.98
CA GLY A 60 8.12 -4.01 0.12
C GLY A 60 7.46 -5.32 -0.33
N VAL A 61 7.69 -6.41 0.40
CA VAL A 61 7.14 -7.74 0.14
C VAL A 61 5.68 -7.82 0.60
N ILE A 62 5.40 -7.16 1.72
CA ILE A 62 4.05 -7.00 2.24
C ILE A 62 3.57 -5.58 1.96
N ASP A 63 2.41 -5.41 1.34
CA ASP A 63 1.91 -4.10 0.96
C ASP A 63 1.53 -3.29 2.21
N ASN A 64 0.69 -3.84 3.09
CA ASN A 64 0.18 -3.12 4.26
C ASN A 64 0.35 -3.91 5.57
N ALA A 65 0.48 -3.19 6.69
CA ALA A 65 0.53 -3.77 8.03
C ALA A 65 -0.57 -3.19 8.92
N VAL A 66 -1.32 -4.04 9.62
CA VAL A 66 -2.45 -3.67 10.48
C VAL A 66 -2.24 -4.15 11.90
N ASP A 67 -2.94 -3.55 12.87
CA ASP A 67 -2.73 -3.85 14.29
C ASP A 67 -3.49 -5.09 14.76
N THR A 68 -4.63 -5.42 14.13
CA THR A 68 -5.47 -6.57 14.51
C THR A 68 -5.91 -7.41 13.31
N GLU A 69 -6.31 -8.66 13.58
CA GLU A 69 -6.94 -9.52 12.56
C GLU A 69 -8.28 -8.95 12.07
N GLU A 70 -9.03 -8.29 12.95
CA GLU A 70 -10.29 -7.64 12.56
C GLU A 70 -10.05 -6.54 11.52
N ASP A 71 -9.02 -5.72 11.73
CA ASP A 71 -8.61 -4.69 10.78
C ASP A 71 -8.14 -5.30 9.46
N ALA A 72 -7.42 -6.43 9.51
CA ALA A 72 -7.04 -7.18 8.32
C ALA A 72 -8.27 -7.52 7.45
N PHE A 73 -9.32 -8.09 8.06
CA PHE A 73 -10.54 -8.42 7.32
C PHE A 73 -11.28 -7.18 6.80
N LYS A 74 -11.31 -6.07 7.55
CA LYS A 74 -11.90 -4.80 7.09
C LYS A 74 -11.16 -4.26 5.86
N ILE A 75 -9.83 -4.24 5.91
CA ILE A 75 -8.96 -3.76 4.83
C ILE A 75 -9.10 -4.65 3.58
N ILE A 76 -9.14 -5.98 3.75
CA ILE A 76 -9.34 -6.91 2.62
C ILE A 76 -10.72 -6.69 1.96
N LYS A 77 -11.79 -6.56 2.76
CA LYS A 77 -13.13 -6.24 2.22
C LYS A 77 -13.14 -4.92 1.47
N ARG A 78 -12.48 -3.89 2.02
CA ARG A 78 -12.34 -2.59 1.37
C ARG A 78 -11.59 -2.71 0.05
N PHE A 79 -10.43 -3.37 0.01
CA PHE A 79 -9.67 -3.62 -1.22
C PHE A 79 -10.51 -4.32 -2.30
N LEU A 80 -11.18 -5.43 -1.95
CA LEU A 80 -12.03 -6.17 -2.87
C LEU A 80 -13.22 -5.34 -3.40
N SER A 81 -13.70 -4.36 -2.64
CA SER A 81 -14.79 -3.48 -3.09
C SER A 81 -14.43 -2.59 -4.30
N TYR A 82 -13.15 -2.44 -4.62
CA TYR A 82 -12.68 -1.69 -5.80
C TYR A 82 -12.44 -2.57 -7.02
N LEU A 83 -12.52 -3.90 -6.88
CA LEU A 83 -12.15 -4.84 -7.93
C LEU A 83 -13.38 -5.48 -8.58
N PRO A 84 -13.31 -5.83 -9.88
CA PRO A 84 -14.29 -6.70 -10.50
C PRO A 84 -14.11 -8.15 -10.00
N SER A 85 -15.11 -8.99 -10.23
CA SER A 85 -15.03 -10.42 -9.88
C SER A 85 -13.97 -11.15 -10.71
N ASN A 86 -13.69 -10.66 -11.92
CA ASN A 86 -12.72 -11.21 -12.87
C ASN A 86 -12.36 -10.16 -13.94
N VAL A 87 -11.38 -10.47 -14.79
CA VAL A 87 -10.82 -9.57 -15.82
C VAL A 87 -11.78 -9.24 -16.98
N TRP A 88 -12.93 -9.90 -17.08
CA TRP A 88 -13.92 -9.68 -18.14
C TRP A 88 -15.06 -8.76 -17.70
N GLU A 89 -15.04 -8.28 -16.46
CA GLU A 89 -16.05 -7.40 -15.88
C GLU A 89 -15.45 -6.04 -15.52
N MET A 90 -16.29 -5.00 -15.58
CA MET A 90 -15.92 -3.69 -15.07
C MET A 90 -15.96 -3.69 -13.53
N PRO A 91 -15.09 -2.90 -12.86
CA PRO A 91 -15.17 -2.70 -11.42
C PRO A 91 -16.57 -2.20 -10.98
N PRO A 92 -17.03 -2.57 -9.78
CA PRO A 92 -18.38 -2.23 -9.32
C PRO A 92 -18.50 -0.71 -9.06
N HIS A 93 -19.39 -0.07 -9.81
CA HIS A 93 -19.86 1.28 -9.49
C HIS A 93 -20.73 1.24 -8.24
N ILE A 94 -20.57 2.24 -7.38
CA ILE A 94 -21.47 2.49 -6.24
C ILE A 94 -22.11 3.86 -6.40
N GLU A 95 -23.30 4.07 -5.84
CA GLU A 95 -23.87 5.42 -5.81
C GLU A 95 -22.94 6.34 -5.01
N PRO A 96 -22.45 7.45 -5.60
CA PRO A 96 -21.53 8.35 -4.92
C PRO A 96 -22.23 9.03 -3.74
N ALA A 97 -21.53 9.09 -2.61
CA ALA A 97 -21.95 9.86 -1.44
C ALA A 97 -21.38 11.30 -1.45
N ASP A 98 -20.49 11.61 -2.40
CA ASP A 98 -19.89 12.92 -2.60
C ASP A 98 -20.50 13.61 -3.84
N ASP A 99 -20.45 14.94 -3.86
CA ASP A 99 -20.95 15.73 -4.98
C ASP A 99 -19.95 15.66 -6.16
N PRO A 100 -20.35 15.15 -7.34
CA PRO A 100 -19.46 15.10 -8.51
C PRO A 100 -19.02 16.49 -9.00
N ASP A 101 -19.79 17.53 -8.68
CA ASP A 101 -19.48 18.93 -9.02
C ASP A 101 -18.73 19.66 -7.89
N ARG A 102 -18.27 18.95 -6.85
CA ARG A 102 -17.56 19.53 -5.71
C ARG A 102 -16.35 20.34 -6.19
N ARG A 103 -16.27 21.58 -5.73
CA ARG A 103 -15.12 22.47 -5.92
C ARG A 103 -14.43 22.69 -4.60
N ASP A 104 -13.11 22.64 -4.63
CA ASP A 104 -12.30 22.86 -3.45
C ASP A 104 -11.30 24.00 -3.68
N GLU A 105 -11.54 25.13 -3.02
CA GLU A 105 -10.69 26.32 -3.15
C GLU A 105 -9.31 26.11 -2.52
N GLU A 106 -9.17 25.16 -1.59
CA GLU A 106 -7.89 24.88 -0.92
C GLU A 106 -6.82 24.43 -1.94
N LEU A 107 -7.24 23.70 -2.98
CA LEU A 107 -6.40 23.25 -4.09
C LEU A 107 -5.67 24.39 -4.81
N VAL A 108 -6.22 25.61 -4.79
CA VAL A 108 -5.58 26.79 -5.42
C VAL A 108 -4.28 27.18 -4.72
N SER A 109 -4.17 26.90 -3.42
CA SER A 109 -3.04 27.31 -2.58
C SER A 109 -2.29 26.16 -1.90
N ILE A 110 -2.72 24.91 -2.15
CA ILE A 110 -2.18 23.71 -1.49
C ILE A 110 -0.68 23.46 -1.78
N ILE A 111 -0.20 23.91 -2.93
CA ILE A 111 1.23 23.85 -3.28
C ILE A 111 1.91 25.13 -2.80
N PRO A 112 2.92 25.04 -1.91
CA PRO A 112 3.68 26.20 -1.47
C PRO A 112 4.35 26.94 -2.64
N ARG A 113 4.33 28.27 -2.60
CA ARG A 113 5.03 29.10 -3.60
C ARG A 113 6.55 28.92 -3.58
N ASP A 114 7.10 28.59 -2.40
CA ASP A 114 8.51 28.24 -2.25
C ASP A 114 8.76 26.81 -2.72
N LYS A 115 9.45 26.68 -3.86
CA LYS A 115 9.78 25.40 -4.50
C LYS A 115 10.61 24.45 -3.63
N LYS A 116 11.27 24.95 -2.57
CA LYS A 116 12.05 24.13 -1.64
C LYS A 116 11.19 23.49 -0.55
N LYS A 117 9.95 23.94 -0.37
CA LYS A 117 9.03 23.38 0.62
C LYS A 117 8.22 22.24 0.01
N GLY A 118 8.28 21.07 0.65
CA GLY A 118 7.37 19.97 0.34
C GLY A 118 5.94 20.28 0.79
N TYR A 119 5.00 19.44 0.34
CA TYR A 119 3.59 19.49 0.70
C TYR A 119 3.05 18.06 0.82
N ASP A 120 1.96 17.89 1.56
CA ASP A 120 1.31 16.60 1.66
C ASP A 120 0.48 16.30 0.42
N ALA A 121 0.98 15.39 -0.43
CA ALA A 121 0.30 14.97 -1.64
C ALA A 121 -0.98 14.15 -1.36
N ARG A 122 -1.14 13.58 -0.17
CA ARG A 122 -2.40 12.90 0.22
C ARG A 122 -3.54 13.89 0.40
N ALA A 123 -3.26 15.10 0.86
CA ALA A 123 -4.27 16.15 0.95
C ALA A 123 -4.86 16.44 -0.44
N ILE A 124 -4.02 16.57 -1.48
CA ILE A 124 -4.49 16.73 -2.87
C ILE A 124 -5.41 15.59 -3.29
N LEU A 125 -5.00 14.33 -3.02
CA LEU A 125 -5.84 13.17 -3.34
C LEU A 125 -7.20 13.23 -2.64
N ASN A 126 -7.23 13.60 -1.36
CA ASN A 126 -8.48 13.71 -0.58
C ASN A 126 -9.40 14.81 -1.11
N HIS A 127 -8.86 15.88 -1.70
CA HIS A 127 -9.67 16.93 -2.32
C HIS A 127 -10.19 16.54 -3.71
N VAL A 128 -9.56 15.61 -4.43
CA VAL A 128 -9.94 15.26 -5.82
C VAL A 128 -10.82 14.00 -5.87
N LEU A 129 -10.54 13.01 -5.02
CA LEU A 129 -11.24 11.74 -5.01
C LEU A 129 -12.53 11.85 -4.18
N ASP A 130 -13.45 10.90 -4.36
CA ASP A 130 -14.64 10.78 -3.52
C ASP A 130 -14.21 10.68 -2.04
N ARG A 131 -14.93 11.37 -1.15
CA ARG A 131 -14.63 11.37 0.29
C ARG A 131 -14.47 9.97 0.86
N ASP A 132 -13.46 9.80 1.72
CA ASP A 132 -13.13 8.54 2.40
C ASP A 132 -12.90 7.34 1.46
N SER A 133 -12.69 7.58 0.16
CA SER A 133 -12.51 6.51 -0.82
C SER A 133 -11.06 6.11 -1.03
N PHE A 134 -10.07 6.94 -0.70
CA PHE A 134 -8.67 6.60 -0.97
C PHE A 134 -8.19 5.45 -0.08
N PHE A 135 -7.72 4.39 -0.74
CA PHE A 135 -7.14 3.19 -0.18
C PHE A 135 -5.67 3.11 -0.59
N GLU A 136 -4.78 3.54 0.29
CA GLU A 136 -3.34 3.56 0.01
C GLU A 136 -2.72 2.15 0.06
N ILE A 137 -1.88 1.85 -0.92
CA ILE A 137 -1.14 0.58 -1.04
C ILE A 137 0.36 0.88 -0.87
N CYS A 138 1.03 0.06 -0.05
CA CYS A 138 2.45 0.22 0.29
C CYS A 138 2.81 1.60 0.87
N PRO A 139 2.12 2.11 1.91
CA PRO A 139 2.36 3.46 2.45
C PRO A 139 3.79 3.67 3.00
N PHE A 140 4.50 2.60 3.33
CA PHE A 140 5.83 2.65 3.97
C PHE A 140 6.98 2.21 3.06
N TYR A 141 6.70 1.74 1.84
CA TYR A 141 7.71 1.33 0.86
C TYR A 141 7.60 2.16 -0.41
N GLY A 142 8.74 2.53 -1.01
CA GLY A 142 8.77 3.37 -2.22
C GLY A 142 8.05 4.71 -2.02
N GLN A 143 8.25 5.35 -0.85
CA GLN A 143 7.41 6.45 -0.35
C GLN A 143 7.45 7.72 -1.18
N SER A 144 8.39 7.88 -2.14
CA SER A 144 8.39 8.99 -3.09
C SER A 144 7.24 8.90 -4.10
N ARG A 145 6.53 7.76 -4.16
CA ARG A 145 5.29 7.56 -4.90
C ARG A 145 4.19 7.09 -3.96
N ILE A 146 3.08 7.80 -3.96
CA ILE A 146 1.83 7.37 -3.34
C ILE A 146 0.99 6.71 -4.43
N VAL A 147 0.53 5.50 -4.17
CA VAL A 147 -0.35 4.75 -5.07
C VAL A 147 -1.49 4.16 -4.25
N GLY A 148 -2.64 3.96 -4.88
CA GLY A 148 -3.78 3.38 -4.20
C GLY A 148 -5.01 3.32 -5.08
N LEU A 149 -6.04 2.67 -4.57
CA LEU A 149 -7.35 2.62 -5.22
C LEU A 149 -8.25 3.69 -4.61
N ALA A 150 -9.19 4.20 -5.38
CA ALA A 150 -10.12 5.23 -4.94
C ALA A 150 -11.42 5.15 -5.72
N ARG A 151 -12.33 6.11 -5.48
CA ARG A 151 -13.48 6.33 -6.35
C ARG A 151 -13.54 7.78 -6.83
N VAL A 152 -14.10 7.95 -8.03
CA VAL A 152 -14.50 9.24 -8.59
C VAL A 152 -15.90 9.06 -9.14
N ASN A 153 -16.86 9.82 -8.60
CA ASN A 153 -18.28 9.68 -8.92
C ASN A 153 -18.75 8.22 -8.82
N GLY A 154 -18.33 7.53 -7.76
CA GLY A 154 -18.72 6.14 -7.50
C GLY A 154 -17.96 5.08 -8.29
N TYR A 155 -17.19 5.44 -9.32
CA TYR A 155 -16.40 4.51 -10.11
C TYR A 155 -15.03 4.24 -9.49
N PRO A 156 -14.62 2.98 -9.31
CA PRO A 156 -13.27 2.64 -8.88
C PRO A 156 -12.21 3.15 -9.86
N VAL A 157 -11.16 3.78 -9.34
CA VAL A 157 -10.02 4.28 -10.11
C VAL A 157 -8.70 3.94 -9.41
N GLY A 158 -7.64 3.75 -10.21
CA GLY A 158 -6.28 3.76 -9.71
C GLY A 158 -5.77 5.20 -9.59
N ALA A 159 -5.26 5.58 -8.42
CA ALA A 159 -4.68 6.89 -8.16
C ALA A 159 -3.18 6.78 -7.89
N MET A 160 -2.41 7.69 -8.48
CA MET A 160 -0.96 7.79 -8.28
C MET A 160 -0.54 9.26 -8.24
N ILE A 161 0.31 9.61 -7.28
CA ILE A 161 0.88 10.96 -7.15
C ILE A 161 2.32 10.91 -6.60
N ASN A 162 3.14 11.87 -7.02
CA ASN A 162 4.47 12.08 -6.46
C ASN A 162 4.35 12.59 -5.01
N ASN A 163 5.19 12.07 -4.11
CA ASN A 163 5.27 12.54 -2.73
C ASN A 163 6.54 13.40 -2.54
N PRO A 164 6.45 14.74 -2.59
CA PRO A 164 7.61 15.61 -2.42
C PRO A 164 8.20 15.58 -1.00
N MET A 165 7.45 15.08 -0.01
CA MET A 165 7.95 14.92 1.37
C MET A 165 8.97 13.79 1.52
N PHE A 166 9.13 12.94 0.49
CA PHE A 166 10.10 11.84 0.49
C PHE A 166 10.98 11.91 -0.76
N LEU A 167 12.29 12.05 -0.57
CA LEU A 167 13.28 12.21 -1.65
C LEU A 167 12.90 13.30 -2.68
N GLY A 168 12.17 14.34 -2.26
CA GLY A 168 11.66 15.38 -3.17
C GLY A 168 10.70 14.86 -4.26
N GLY A 169 10.13 13.67 -4.09
CA GLY A 169 9.29 13.02 -5.10
C GLY A 169 10.09 12.45 -6.27
N SER A 170 11.41 12.25 -6.13
CA SER A 170 12.24 11.57 -7.13
C SER A 170 11.92 10.06 -7.19
N MET A 171 12.18 9.44 -8.33
CA MET A 171 11.95 8.00 -8.51
C MET A 171 13.20 7.23 -8.13
N ASP A 172 13.09 6.32 -7.17
CA ASP A 172 14.10 5.33 -6.83
C ASP A 172 13.63 3.92 -7.25
N VAL A 173 14.47 2.91 -7.00
CA VAL A 173 14.16 1.51 -7.36
C VAL A 173 12.92 1.02 -6.63
N ALA A 174 12.76 1.36 -5.35
CA ALA A 174 11.61 0.94 -4.54
C ALA A 174 10.30 1.52 -5.08
N ALA A 175 10.27 2.81 -5.36
CA ALA A 175 9.12 3.48 -5.96
C ALA A 175 8.84 2.99 -7.38
N GLY A 176 9.87 2.71 -8.18
CA GLY A 176 9.72 2.12 -9.51
C GLY A 176 9.03 0.74 -9.46
N ASN A 177 9.52 -0.15 -8.61
CA ASN A 177 8.92 -1.49 -8.41
C ASN A 177 7.48 -1.38 -7.91
N LYS A 178 7.21 -0.50 -6.95
CA LYS A 178 5.86 -0.22 -6.43
C LYS A 178 4.91 0.24 -7.54
N VAL A 179 5.35 1.18 -8.38
CA VAL A 179 4.53 1.71 -9.48
C VAL A 179 4.24 0.64 -10.53
N ILE A 180 5.23 -0.17 -10.92
CA ILE A 180 5.02 -1.25 -11.91
C ILE A 180 3.97 -2.23 -11.40
N ARG A 181 4.09 -2.70 -10.16
CA ARG A 181 3.14 -3.65 -9.56
C ARG A 181 1.72 -3.06 -9.48
N PHE A 182 1.62 -1.77 -9.15
CA PHE A 182 0.33 -1.07 -9.12
C PHE A 182 -0.30 -0.91 -10.51
N LEU A 183 0.49 -0.57 -11.53
CA LEU A 183 0.02 -0.46 -12.91
C LEU A 183 -0.40 -1.82 -13.49
N GLN A 184 0.20 -2.92 -13.05
CA GLN A 184 -0.18 -4.27 -13.48
C GLN A 184 -1.46 -4.77 -12.80
N LEU A 185 -1.79 -4.24 -11.62
CA LEU A 185 -3.03 -4.54 -10.90
C LEU A 185 -4.24 -3.87 -11.56
N CYS A 186 -4.07 -2.62 -12.01
CA CYS A 186 -5.13 -1.80 -12.60
C CYS A 186 -5.37 -2.16 -14.07
#